data_AF-A0A5P8NF49-F1
#
_entry.id   AF-A0A5P8NF49-F1
#
_cell.length_a   1.000
_cell.length_b   1.000
_cell.length_c   1.000
_cell.angle_alpha   90.00
_cell.angle_beta   90.00
_cell.angle_gamma   90.00
#
_symmetry.space_group_name_H-M   'P 1'
#
loop_
_entity.id
_entity.type
_entity.pdbx_description
1 polymer ?
#
loop_
_entity_poly.entity_id
_entity_poly.type
_entity_poly.pdbx_seq_one_letter_code
_entity_poly.pdbx_strand_id
1 'polypeptide(L)'
;MIISIFASIGSQNLGDELILKNEIKILEEKYGSDTQFYVFTYDIENPFYVANNVEYVEYFPINVKKPQNFLRNKNNFSCFLSVVKKSDLIVVGGGGIIYDTELQSVKNPLNQWAFRSTLFKFFNKKVLFYAIGLNIKNRKNYKKIKQIFSGNTEVTVRDSYSYNLLEELGIESKIILDPVFSDDGDSQEFLKNTKLIKKINCSKFDMRAMKGIDLSGKKVGIAFRKGYLKNEIRSIEKIIENIQSQGGTVILISNSFHQTDNLANDYSFLEYFARKYDLKITKDMQESYDIYKQKKVDICFGMRLHSMILSQVYGINFIAFSYSKKTDEILKILT
;
A
#
# COMPACT_ATOMS: atom_id res chain seq x y z
N MET A 1 1.43 24.59 -11.97
CA MET A 1 0.50 24.23 -10.88
C MET A 1 1.31 23.60 -9.75
N ILE A 2 0.96 23.87 -8.49
CA ILE A 2 1.63 23.30 -7.31
C ILE A 2 0.67 22.34 -6.61
N ILE A 3 1.04 21.07 -6.50
CA ILE A 3 0.27 20.03 -5.84
C ILE A 3 1.02 19.55 -4.60
N SER A 4 0.35 19.53 -3.44
CA SER A 4 0.90 18.87 -2.25
C SER A 4 0.28 17.50 -2.07
N ILE A 5 1.09 16.44 -2.05
CA ILE A 5 0.67 15.06 -1.83
C ILE A 5 0.98 14.65 -0.40
N PHE A 6 -0.03 14.22 0.34
CA PHE A 6 0.11 13.59 1.65
C PHE A 6 0.07 12.07 1.48
N ALA A 7 1.23 11.46 1.31
CA ALA A 7 1.38 10.03 1.05
C ALA A 7 1.77 9.25 2.32
N SER A 8 1.46 7.96 2.38
CA SER A 8 1.84 7.08 3.51
C SER A 8 3.18 6.36 3.26
N ILE A 9 4.20 7.12 2.91
CA ILE A 9 5.53 6.64 2.47
C ILE A 9 6.63 6.89 3.50
N GLY A 10 7.82 6.31 3.29
CA GLY A 10 8.97 6.43 4.19
C GLY A 10 9.04 5.36 5.28
N SER A 11 8.25 4.30 5.16
CA SER A 11 8.31 3.10 6.01
C SER A 11 8.88 1.87 5.30
N GLN A 12 9.50 2.07 4.12
CA GLN A 12 10.03 1.03 3.25
C GLN A 12 9.00 -0.06 2.87
N ASN A 13 7.79 0.36 2.49
CA ASN A 13 6.75 -0.51 1.94
C ASN A 13 6.62 -0.26 0.44
N LEU A 14 7.04 -1.23 -0.37
CA LEU A 14 7.06 -1.12 -1.83
C LEU A 14 5.69 -0.68 -2.38
N GLY A 15 4.61 -1.19 -1.80
CA GLY A 15 3.27 -0.87 -2.26
C GLY A 15 2.90 0.61 -2.08
N ASP A 16 3.24 1.19 -0.94
CA ASP A 16 2.91 2.59 -0.66
C ASP A 16 3.80 3.53 -1.50
N GLU A 17 5.06 3.15 -1.74
CA GLU A 17 5.97 3.89 -2.64
C GLU A 17 5.50 3.85 -4.11
N LEU A 18 5.00 2.70 -4.58
CA LEU A 18 4.45 2.58 -5.93
C LEU A 18 3.11 3.29 -6.10
N ILE A 19 2.30 3.41 -5.05
CA ILE A 19 1.12 4.28 -5.08
C ILE A 19 1.56 5.71 -5.40
N LEU A 20 2.52 6.27 -4.64
CA LEU A 20 3.03 7.62 -4.89
C LEU A 20 3.56 7.78 -6.32
N LYS A 21 4.45 6.88 -6.77
CA LYS A 21 5.05 6.93 -8.11
C LYS A 21 3.98 7.09 -9.18
N ASN A 22 2.93 6.27 -9.11
CA ASN A 22 1.86 6.25 -10.10
C ASN A 22 0.88 7.42 -9.94
N GLU A 23 0.63 7.87 -8.71
CA GLU A 23 -0.18 9.08 -8.47
C GLU A 23 0.45 10.32 -9.09
N ILE A 24 1.77 10.50 -8.92
CA ILE A 24 2.48 11.63 -9.53
C ILE A 24 2.33 11.58 -11.04
N LYS A 25 2.58 10.42 -11.67
CA LYS A 25 2.44 10.24 -13.12
C LYS A 25 1.02 10.57 -13.61
N ILE A 26 -0.01 10.05 -12.95
CA ILE A 26 -1.41 10.31 -13.32
C ILE A 26 -1.76 11.81 -13.17
N LEU A 27 -1.24 12.47 -12.13
CA LEU A 27 -1.46 13.89 -11.90
C LEU A 27 -0.70 14.75 -12.92
N GLU A 28 0.51 14.37 -13.31
CA GLU A 28 1.26 15.02 -14.40
C GLU A 28 0.53 14.92 -15.74
N GLU A 29 0.02 13.74 -16.08
CA GLU A 29 -0.78 13.53 -17.29
C GLU A 29 -2.05 14.41 -17.28
N LYS A 30 -2.66 14.59 -16.12
CA LYS A 30 -3.90 15.38 -15.96
C LYS A 30 -3.68 16.89 -15.93
N TYR A 31 -2.61 17.36 -15.29
CA TYR A 31 -2.38 18.78 -15.00
C TYR A 31 -1.19 19.40 -15.75
N GLY A 32 -0.45 18.60 -16.51
CA GLY A 32 0.69 18.99 -17.32
C GLY A 32 2.04 18.67 -16.67
N SER A 33 3.07 18.50 -17.51
CA SER A 33 4.45 18.15 -17.11
C SER A 33 5.13 19.21 -16.24
N ASP A 34 4.67 20.46 -16.29
CA ASP A 34 5.24 21.56 -15.49
C ASP A 34 4.68 21.59 -14.05
N THR A 35 3.84 20.62 -13.68
CA THR A 35 3.30 20.49 -12.33
C THR A 35 4.43 20.22 -11.34
N GLN A 36 4.45 20.99 -10.25
CA GLN A 36 5.41 20.86 -9.16
C GLN A 36 4.73 20.16 -7.98
N PHE A 37 5.43 19.22 -7.36
CA PHE A 37 4.92 18.39 -6.28
C PHE A 37 5.68 18.62 -4.99
N TYR A 38 4.95 18.88 -3.90
CA TYR A 38 5.46 18.74 -2.54
C TYR A 38 4.94 17.44 -1.96
N VAL A 39 5.82 16.50 -1.61
CA VAL A 39 5.42 15.18 -1.12
C VAL A 39 5.75 15.05 0.36
N PHE A 40 4.72 14.89 1.19
CA PHE A 40 4.91 14.64 2.62
C PHE A 40 5.30 13.17 2.87
N THR A 41 6.41 12.95 3.57
CA THR A 41 7.00 11.63 3.87
C THR A 41 7.49 11.52 5.31
N TYR A 42 7.55 10.28 5.83
CA TYR A 42 8.17 9.97 7.12
C TYR A 42 9.68 9.75 7.03
N ASP A 43 10.21 9.59 5.82
CA ASP A 43 11.64 9.48 5.50
C ASP A 43 11.94 10.33 4.26
N ILE A 44 12.62 11.47 4.48
CA ILE A 44 13.06 12.36 3.40
C ILE A 44 14.42 11.96 2.82
N GLU A 45 15.18 11.12 3.52
CA GLU A 45 16.56 10.79 3.18
C GLU A 45 16.62 9.67 2.13
N ASN A 46 15.66 8.76 2.16
CA ASN A 46 15.65 7.57 1.29
C ASN A 46 14.33 7.41 0.50
N PRO A 47 13.95 8.39 -0.34
CA PRO A 47 12.77 8.25 -1.19
C PRO A 47 12.99 7.16 -2.25
N PHE A 48 11.96 6.35 -2.52
CA PHE A 48 12.02 5.33 -3.57
C PHE A 48 11.89 5.91 -4.98
N TYR A 49 11.06 6.95 -5.13
CA TYR A 49 10.86 7.68 -6.38
C TYR A 49 11.55 9.03 -6.30
N VAL A 50 12.23 9.46 -7.36
CA VAL A 50 12.88 10.79 -7.42
C VAL A 50 12.64 11.38 -8.79
N ALA A 51 12.17 12.62 -8.82
CA ALA A 51 11.96 13.39 -10.04
C ALA A 51 12.24 14.87 -9.79
N ASN A 52 12.63 15.59 -10.85
CA ASN A 52 13.09 16.99 -10.74
C ASN A 52 12.02 17.97 -10.26
N ASN A 53 10.74 17.63 -10.47
CA ASN A 53 9.59 18.41 -10.06
C ASN A 53 8.96 17.92 -8.75
N VAL A 54 9.67 17.07 -7.99
CA VAL A 54 9.21 16.52 -6.71
C VAL A 54 10.14 16.98 -5.58
N GLU A 55 9.58 17.72 -4.62
CA GLU A 55 10.26 18.12 -3.39
C GLU A 55 9.67 17.36 -2.20
N TYR A 56 10.52 16.61 -1.49
CA TYR A 56 10.09 15.86 -0.30
C TYR A 56 10.09 16.75 0.94
N VAL A 57 8.96 16.72 1.65
CA VAL A 57 8.72 17.50 2.87
C VAL A 57 8.49 16.54 4.01
N GLU A 58 9.15 16.80 5.13
CA GLU A 58 8.94 15.98 6.32
C GLU A 58 7.54 16.19 6.93
N TYR A 59 6.89 15.11 7.34
CA TYR A 59 5.59 15.19 8.00
C TYR A 59 5.59 16.06 9.26
N PHE A 60 4.44 16.70 9.51
CA PHE A 60 4.08 17.25 10.80
C PHE A 60 2.82 16.58 11.35
N PRO A 61 2.77 16.22 12.64
CA PRO A 61 3.88 16.20 13.60
C PRO A 61 4.66 14.86 13.56
N ILE A 62 5.92 14.86 14.00
CA ILE A 62 6.75 13.65 14.10
C ILE A 62 7.18 13.40 15.54
N ASN A 63 6.95 12.16 16.00
CA ASN A 63 7.45 11.63 17.27
C ASN A 63 7.29 12.61 18.45
N VAL A 64 6.09 13.20 18.59
CA VAL A 64 5.74 14.23 19.60
C VAL A 64 6.04 13.89 21.06
N LYS A 65 6.27 12.60 21.36
CA LYS A 65 6.65 12.15 22.71
C LYS A 65 8.12 12.40 23.03
N LYS A 66 8.98 12.62 22.03
CA LYS A 66 10.41 12.87 22.22
C LYS A 66 10.65 14.38 22.34
N PRO A 67 11.04 14.90 23.51
CA PRO A 67 11.18 16.35 23.74
C PRO A 67 12.22 17.00 22.82
N GLN A 68 13.26 16.26 22.43
CA GLN A 68 14.26 16.70 21.43
C GLN A 68 13.66 17.09 20.08
N ASN A 69 12.46 16.62 19.75
CA ASN A 69 11.78 16.94 18.49
C ASN A 69 10.94 18.22 18.58
N PHE A 70 10.97 18.99 19.68
CA PHE A 70 10.17 20.21 19.80
C PHE A 70 10.53 21.25 18.73
N LEU A 71 11.82 21.58 18.60
CA LEU A 71 12.30 22.53 17.58
C LEU A 71 12.06 22.00 16.16
N ARG A 72 12.32 20.71 15.91
CA ARG A 72 12.03 20.04 14.63
C ARG A 72 10.54 20.16 14.29
N ASN A 73 9.64 19.85 15.22
CA ASN A 73 8.20 19.97 15.00
C ASN A 73 7.75 21.42 14.79
N LYS A 74 8.37 22.40 15.46
CA LYS A 74 8.09 23.83 15.22
C LYS A 74 8.46 24.23 13.79
N ASN A 75 9.64 23.82 13.33
CA ASN A 75 10.11 24.06 11.97
C ASN A 75 9.23 23.34 10.94
N ASN A 76 8.92 22.07 11.16
CA ASN A 76 8.05 21.28 10.29
C ASN A 76 6.63 21.86 10.23
N PHE A 77 6.11 22.41 11.33
CA PHE A 77 4.81 23.08 11.31
C PHE A 77 4.83 24.34 10.45
N SER A 78 5.87 25.17 10.58
CA SER A 78 6.05 26.35 9.73
C SER A 78 6.17 25.98 8.24
N CYS A 79 6.97 24.95 7.95
CA CYS A 79 7.13 24.41 6.60
C CYS A 79 5.80 23.88 6.05
N PHE A 80 5.09 23.02 6.81
CA PHE A 80 3.76 22.52 6.48
C PHE A 80 2.77 23.65 6.14
N LEU A 81 2.70 24.69 6.97
CA LEU A 81 1.81 25.83 6.71
C LEU A 81 2.22 26.60 5.44
N SER A 82 3.51 26.81 5.21
CA SER A 82 4.04 27.48 4.02
C SER A 82 3.69 26.71 2.74
N VAL A 83 3.95 25.41 2.73
CA VAL A 83 3.69 24.50 1.60
C VAL A 83 2.18 24.41 1.31
N VAL A 84 1.36 24.20 2.34
CA VAL A 84 -0.11 24.15 2.18
C VAL A 84 -0.65 25.47 1.63
N LYS A 85 -0.18 26.62 2.11
CA LYS A 85 -0.61 27.93 1.61
C LYS A 85 -0.26 28.15 0.14
N LYS A 86 0.90 27.69 -0.32
CA LYS A 86 1.35 27.82 -1.72
C LYS A 86 0.69 26.85 -2.68
N SER A 87 0.14 25.74 -2.18
CA SER A 87 -0.42 24.69 -3.03
C SER A 87 -1.74 25.08 -3.67
N ASP A 88 -1.91 24.77 -4.95
CA ASP A 88 -3.18 24.95 -5.69
C ASP A 88 -4.16 23.81 -5.38
N LEU A 89 -3.63 22.60 -5.20
CA LEU A 89 -4.38 21.39 -4.88
C LEU A 89 -3.68 20.61 -3.76
N ILE A 90 -4.45 20.10 -2.81
CA ILE A 90 -4.00 19.10 -1.85
C ILE A 90 -4.49 17.73 -2.30
N VAL A 91 -3.59 16.77 -2.43
CA VAL A 91 -3.92 15.37 -2.67
C VAL A 91 -3.62 14.60 -1.40
N VAL A 92 -4.60 13.87 -0.89
CA VAL A 92 -4.39 12.83 0.11
C VAL A 92 -4.30 11.53 -0.67
N GLY A 93 -3.08 11.01 -0.78
CA GLY A 93 -2.78 9.85 -1.62
C GLY A 93 -3.52 8.60 -1.19
N GLY A 94 -3.45 7.58 -2.03
CA GLY A 94 -4.13 6.30 -1.91
C GLY A 94 -3.53 5.43 -0.83
N GLY A 95 -3.98 4.18 -0.79
CA GLY A 95 -3.59 3.28 0.28
C GLY A 95 -4.56 3.28 1.46
N GLY A 96 -4.18 2.58 2.53
CA GLY A 96 -5.04 2.40 3.71
C GLY A 96 -4.87 3.51 4.74
N ILE A 97 -5.02 4.78 4.34
CA ILE A 97 -4.59 5.94 5.14
C ILE A 97 -5.59 6.32 6.25
N ILE A 98 -6.87 5.97 6.09
CA ILE A 98 -7.95 6.38 6.99
C ILE A 98 -8.50 5.14 7.73
N TYR A 99 -8.05 4.93 8.97
CA TYR A 99 -8.47 3.80 9.78
C TYR A 99 -8.52 4.13 11.27
N ASP A 100 -9.27 3.34 12.05
CA ASP A 100 -9.31 3.47 13.51
C ASP A 100 -8.72 2.29 14.28
N THR A 101 -8.49 1.17 13.60
CA THR A 101 -7.95 -0.06 14.17
C THR A 101 -7.02 -0.74 13.17
N GLU A 102 -5.80 -1.05 13.61
CA GLU A 102 -4.86 -1.88 12.87
C GLU A 102 -4.11 -2.81 13.84
N LEU A 103 -3.63 -3.96 13.36
CA LEU A 103 -2.82 -4.89 14.16
C LEU A 103 -1.42 -4.32 14.47
N GLN A 104 -0.99 -3.31 13.70
CA GLN A 104 0.31 -2.63 13.85
C GLN A 104 0.28 -1.64 15.02
N SER A 105 1.41 -1.38 15.64
CA SER A 105 1.53 -0.52 16.85
C SER A 105 1.44 0.98 16.54
N VAL A 106 0.66 1.37 15.53
CA VAL A 106 0.53 2.77 15.10
C VAL A 106 -0.67 3.40 15.79
N LYS A 107 -0.48 4.62 16.32
CA LYS A 107 -1.58 5.42 16.87
C LYS A 107 -2.62 5.68 15.78
N ASN A 108 -3.89 5.59 16.15
CA ASN A 108 -5.02 5.96 15.30
C ASN A 108 -4.77 7.29 14.55
N PRO A 109 -4.69 7.29 13.20
CA PRO A 109 -4.33 8.46 12.41
C PRO A 109 -5.45 9.49 12.29
N LEU A 110 -6.69 9.17 12.69
CA LEU A 110 -7.85 10.04 12.45
C LEU A 110 -7.73 11.41 13.10
N ASN A 111 -7.11 11.53 14.27
CA ASN A 111 -6.90 12.83 14.90
C ASN A 111 -5.97 13.73 14.07
N GLN A 112 -4.92 13.14 13.48
CA GLN A 112 -4.00 13.88 12.63
C GLN A 112 -4.69 14.31 11.33
N TRP A 113 -5.49 13.43 10.73
CA TRP A 113 -6.26 13.76 9.53
C TRP A 113 -7.34 14.81 9.78
N ALA A 114 -8.06 14.75 10.89
CA ALA A 114 -9.05 15.76 11.26
C ALA A 114 -8.38 17.13 11.47
N PHE A 115 -7.21 17.16 12.09
CA PHE A 115 -6.40 18.37 12.23
C PHE A 115 -5.96 18.94 10.87
N ARG A 116 -5.34 18.11 10.01
CA ARG A 116 -4.87 18.53 8.67
C ARG A 116 -6.03 19.02 7.80
N SER A 117 -7.13 18.28 7.74
CA SER A 117 -8.34 18.66 7.01
C SER A 117 -8.89 20.01 7.49
N THR A 118 -8.87 20.26 8.80
CA THR A 118 -9.29 21.57 9.34
C THR A 118 -8.41 22.71 8.84
N LEU A 119 -7.09 22.50 8.75
CA LEU A 119 -6.17 23.50 8.20
C LEU A 119 -6.32 23.69 6.69
N PHE A 120 -6.55 22.62 5.93
CA PHE A 120 -6.83 22.72 4.49
C PHE A 120 -8.06 23.59 4.23
N LYS A 121 -9.12 23.39 5.01
CA LYS A 121 -10.34 24.22 4.96
C LYS A 121 -10.07 25.66 5.37
N PHE A 122 -9.28 25.88 6.43
CA PHE A 122 -8.90 27.23 6.87
C PHE A 122 -8.18 28.03 5.78
N PHE A 123 -7.35 27.36 4.96
CA PHE A 123 -6.70 27.97 3.80
C PHE A 123 -7.51 27.88 2.50
N ASN A 124 -8.79 27.50 2.58
CA ASN A 124 -9.71 27.33 1.46
C ASN A 124 -9.14 26.46 0.31
N LYS A 125 -8.40 25.40 0.65
CA LYS A 125 -7.76 24.53 -0.32
C LYS A 125 -8.75 23.54 -0.90
N LYS A 126 -8.66 23.30 -2.21
CA LYS A 126 -9.29 22.14 -2.84
C LYS A 126 -8.52 20.90 -2.38
N VAL A 127 -9.25 19.88 -1.92
CA VAL A 127 -8.68 18.61 -1.45
C VAL A 127 -9.20 17.47 -2.33
N LEU A 128 -8.29 16.64 -2.83
CA LEU A 128 -8.61 15.40 -3.53
C LEU A 128 -8.14 14.23 -2.67
N PHE A 129 -9.08 13.42 -2.18
CA PHE A 129 -8.74 12.10 -1.62
C PHE A 129 -8.71 11.11 -2.78
N TYR A 130 -7.52 10.60 -3.10
CA TYR A 130 -7.31 9.83 -4.31
C TYR A 130 -7.18 8.35 -4.00
N ALA A 131 -8.06 7.51 -4.56
CA ALA A 131 -8.04 6.05 -4.44
C ALA A 131 -7.84 5.51 -3.00
N ILE A 132 -8.43 6.17 -2.00
CA ILE A 132 -8.20 5.80 -0.59
C ILE A 132 -8.97 4.55 -0.20
N GLY A 133 -8.40 3.76 0.71
CA GLY A 133 -9.08 2.67 1.41
C GLY A 133 -9.38 3.07 2.85
N LEU A 134 -10.61 2.82 3.30
CA LEU A 134 -11.06 3.07 4.66
C LEU A 134 -11.18 1.78 5.47
N ASN A 135 -10.86 1.86 6.77
CA ASN A 135 -11.15 0.77 7.72
C ASN A 135 -11.59 1.36 9.07
N ILE A 136 -12.88 1.65 9.18
CA ILE A 136 -13.50 2.25 10.37
C ILE A 136 -14.42 1.22 11.01
N LYS A 137 -14.03 0.71 12.19
CA LYS A 137 -14.83 -0.26 12.94
C LYS A 137 -15.66 0.38 14.04
N ASN A 138 -15.16 1.47 14.63
CA ASN A 138 -15.81 2.15 15.74
C ASN A 138 -16.67 3.30 15.24
N ARG A 139 -18.00 3.11 15.30
CA ARG A 139 -19.01 4.11 14.90
C ARG A 139 -18.87 5.46 15.60
N LYS A 140 -18.25 5.52 16.79
CA LYS A 140 -17.96 6.79 17.48
C LYS A 140 -17.08 7.73 16.64
N ASN A 141 -16.29 7.18 15.70
CA ASN A 141 -15.43 7.96 14.81
C ASN A 141 -16.17 8.57 13.61
N TYR A 142 -17.43 8.21 13.34
CA TYR A 142 -18.16 8.66 12.16
C TYR A 142 -18.25 10.20 12.06
N LYS A 143 -18.44 10.90 13.18
CA LYS A 143 -18.42 12.37 13.20
C LYS A 143 -17.08 12.95 12.71
N LYS A 144 -15.98 12.30 13.08
CA LYS A 144 -14.63 12.70 12.68
C LYS A 144 -14.37 12.41 11.20
N ILE A 145 -14.90 11.31 10.68
CA ILE A 145 -14.85 11.00 9.26
C ILE A 145 -15.58 12.08 8.46
N LYS A 146 -16.80 12.46 8.85
CA LYS A 146 -17.53 13.58 8.21
C LYS A 146 -16.74 14.90 8.26
N GLN A 147 -16.06 15.19 9.37
CA GLN A 147 -15.18 16.36 9.47
C GLN A 147 -14.00 16.30 8.48
N ILE A 148 -13.35 15.14 8.33
CA ILE A 148 -12.20 14.95 7.44
C ILE A 148 -12.57 15.24 5.98
N PHE A 149 -13.74 14.75 5.54
CA PHE A 149 -14.20 14.86 4.15
C PHE A 149 -15.07 16.10 3.85
N SER A 150 -15.34 16.96 4.84
CA SER A 150 -16.10 18.19 4.63
C SER A 150 -15.32 19.26 3.85
N GLY A 151 -16.01 20.29 3.35
CA GLY A 151 -15.41 21.44 2.65
C GLY A 151 -15.29 21.21 1.14
N ASN A 152 -14.35 21.90 0.50
CA ASN A 152 -14.07 21.77 -0.93
C ASN A 152 -13.25 20.50 -1.21
N THR A 153 -13.94 19.36 -1.15
CA THR A 153 -13.31 18.04 -1.18
C THR A 153 -13.92 17.17 -2.29
N GLU A 154 -13.07 16.55 -3.09
CA GLU A 154 -13.41 15.46 -3.99
C GLU A 154 -12.89 14.14 -3.39
N VAL A 155 -13.71 13.09 -3.39
CA VAL A 155 -13.36 11.81 -2.77
C VAL A 155 -13.46 10.68 -3.78
N THR A 156 -12.38 9.92 -3.88
CA THR A 156 -12.33 8.68 -4.65
C THR A 156 -11.80 7.56 -3.78
N VAL A 157 -12.34 6.36 -3.95
CA VAL A 157 -12.02 5.18 -3.15
C VAL A 157 -11.64 4.02 -4.06
N ARG A 158 -10.83 3.10 -3.56
CA ARG A 158 -10.35 1.96 -4.37
C ARG A 158 -11.16 0.67 -4.23
N ASP A 159 -12.14 0.65 -3.33
CA ASP A 159 -12.90 -0.55 -3.03
C ASP A 159 -14.36 -0.25 -2.64
N SER A 160 -15.24 -1.22 -2.93
CA SER A 160 -16.67 -1.12 -2.67
C SER A 160 -17.02 -0.96 -1.19
N TYR A 161 -16.21 -1.51 -0.29
CA TYR A 161 -16.43 -1.36 1.14
C TYR A 161 -16.28 0.09 1.59
N SER A 162 -15.19 0.73 1.15
CA SER A 162 -14.89 2.13 1.41
C SER A 162 -15.98 3.04 0.83
N TYR A 163 -16.46 2.73 -0.38
CA TYR A 163 -17.59 3.42 -1.01
C TYR A 163 -18.86 3.33 -0.16
N ASN A 164 -19.30 2.12 0.18
CA ASN A 164 -20.53 1.90 0.95
C ASN A 164 -20.46 2.55 2.34
N LEU A 165 -19.27 2.57 2.97
CA LEU A 165 -19.06 3.25 4.24
C LEU A 165 -19.23 4.77 4.12
N LEU A 166 -18.71 5.39 3.05
CA LEU A 166 -18.88 6.81 2.82
C LEU A 166 -20.32 7.16 2.44
N GLU A 167 -20.98 6.30 1.67
CA GLU A 167 -22.41 6.43 1.33
C GLU A 167 -23.30 6.39 2.57
N GLU A 168 -23.06 5.46 3.52
CA GLU A 168 -23.76 5.42 4.82
C GLU A 168 -23.60 6.75 5.60
N LEU A 169 -22.48 7.43 5.40
CA LEU A 169 -22.17 8.71 6.05
C LEU A 169 -22.73 9.93 5.29
N GLY A 170 -23.30 9.73 4.11
CA GLY A 170 -23.77 10.80 3.22
C GLY A 170 -22.61 11.58 2.59
N ILE A 171 -21.47 10.93 2.35
CA ILE A 171 -20.28 11.51 1.70
C ILE A 171 -20.23 10.97 0.28
N GLU A 172 -20.37 11.86 -0.71
CA GLU A 172 -20.24 11.49 -2.12
C GLU A 172 -18.81 11.04 -2.41
N SER A 173 -18.67 9.91 -3.11
CA SER A 173 -17.39 9.39 -3.54
C SER A 173 -17.52 8.60 -4.84
N LYS A 174 -16.41 8.34 -5.53
CA LYS A 174 -16.37 7.49 -6.73
C LYS A 174 -15.39 6.35 -6.54
N ILE A 175 -15.71 5.18 -7.08
CA ILE A 175 -14.78 4.06 -7.12
C ILE A 175 -13.83 4.26 -8.31
N ILE A 176 -12.53 4.20 -8.05
CA ILE A 176 -11.47 4.15 -9.06
C ILE A 176 -10.50 3.01 -8.74
N LEU A 177 -9.63 2.63 -9.69
CA LEU A 177 -8.60 1.63 -9.42
C LEU A 177 -7.51 2.19 -8.51
N ASP A 178 -6.82 1.30 -7.79
CA ASP A 178 -5.60 1.63 -7.08
C ASP A 178 -4.53 2.17 -8.07
N PRO A 179 -3.77 3.24 -7.76
CA PRO A 179 -2.85 3.85 -8.72
C PRO A 179 -1.82 2.87 -9.29
N VAL A 180 -1.44 1.84 -8.52
CA VAL A 180 -0.48 0.82 -8.95
C VAL A 180 -0.96 0.02 -10.17
N PHE A 181 -2.26 0.00 -10.49
CA PHE A 181 -2.75 -0.61 -11.74
C PHE A 181 -2.25 0.09 -13.01
N SER A 182 -1.75 1.33 -12.89
CA SER A 182 -1.22 2.11 -14.02
C SER A 182 0.32 2.03 -14.12
N ASP A 183 0.95 1.15 -13.33
CA ASP A 183 2.40 1.01 -13.31
C ASP A 183 2.93 0.47 -14.64
N ASP A 184 3.82 1.24 -15.26
CA ASP A 184 4.50 0.94 -16.54
C ASP A 184 3.61 0.70 -17.79
N GLY A 185 2.35 1.12 -17.78
CA GLY A 185 1.52 1.18 -19.01
C GLY A 185 0.02 1.28 -18.77
N ASP A 186 -0.76 1.15 -19.84
CA ASP A 186 -2.21 1.33 -19.78
C ASP A 186 -2.90 0.12 -19.12
N SER A 187 -3.55 0.38 -17.98
CA SER A 187 -4.21 -0.59 -17.10
C SER A 187 -5.11 -1.61 -17.82
N GLN A 188 -5.64 -1.26 -19.01
CA GLN A 188 -6.58 -2.06 -19.79
C GLN A 188 -5.95 -3.25 -20.53
N GLU A 189 -4.67 -3.19 -20.91
CA GLU A 189 -4.02 -4.27 -21.66
C GLU A 189 -3.56 -5.41 -20.74
N PHE A 190 -3.10 -5.06 -19.54
CA PHE A 190 -2.55 -6.00 -18.56
C PHE A 190 -3.61 -6.86 -17.84
N LEU A 191 -4.83 -6.35 -17.70
CA LEU A 191 -5.91 -7.07 -17.01
C LEU A 191 -6.32 -8.38 -17.72
N LYS A 192 -5.98 -8.56 -19.00
CA LYS A 192 -6.49 -9.66 -19.84
C LYS A 192 -5.67 -10.95 -19.80
N ASN A 193 -4.41 -10.90 -19.36
CA ASN A 193 -3.47 -12.02 -19.54
C ASN A 193 -3.06 -12.74 -18.25
N THR A 194 -3.52 -12.26 -17.09
CA THR A 194 -3.19 -12.87 -15.79
C THR A 194 -4.34 -13.72 -15.26
N LYS A 195 -4.04 -14.90 -14.72
CA LYS A 195 -5.03 -15.77 -14.09
C LYS A 195 -4.85 -15.82 -12.56
N LEU A 196 -5.89 -15.45 -11.82
CA LEU A 196 -6.05 -15.91 -10.44
C LEU A 196 -6.27 -17.43 -10.48
N ILE A 197 -5.26 -18.20 -10.06
CA ILE A 197 -5.33 -19.67 -10.03
C ILE A 197 -6.31 -20.12 -8.95
N LYS A 198 -6.22 -19.52 -7.76
CA LYS A 198 -7.03 -19.89 -6.61
C LYS A 198 -7.02 -18.80 -5.53
N LYS A 199 -8.17 -18.62 -4.87
CA LYS A 199 -8.28 -17.87 -3.62
C LYS A 199 -8.25 -18.82 -2.43
N ILE A 200 -7.38 -18.53 -1.46
CA ILE A 200 -7.18 -19.31 -0.23
C ILE A 200 -7.44 -18.40 0.97
N ASN A 201 -8.24 -18.86 1.93
CA ASN A 201 -8.47 -18.14 3.19
C ASN A 201 -7.41 -18.53 4.23
N CYS A 202 -6.59 -17.57 4.65
CA CYS A 202 -5.44 -17.81 5.53
C CYS A 202 -5.84 -18.37 6.91
N SER A 203 -6.98 -17.92 7.46
CA SER A 203 -7.46 -18.36 8.78
C SER A 203 -7.97 -19.80 8.80
N LYS A 204 -8.30 -20.35 7.62
CA LYS A 204 -8.80 -21.72 7.43
C LYS A 204 -7.82 -22.57 6.61
N PHE A 205 -6.57 -22.14 6.49
CA PHE A 205 -5.59 -22.81 5.65
C PHE A 205 -5.33 -24.25 6.09
N ASP A 206 -5.24 -25.14 5.10
CA ASP A 206 -4.77 -26.52 5.19
C ASP A 206 -4.16 -26.92 3.84
N MET A 207 -3.24 -27.89 3.83
CA MET A 207 -2.53 -28.30 2.62
C MET A 207 -3.43 -28.87 1.52
N ARG A 208 -4.66 -29.32 1.83
CA ARG A 208 -5.65 -29.67 0.80
C ARG A 208 -5.97 -28.50 -0.14
N ALA A 209 -5.81 -27.26 0.32
CA ALA A 209 -5.98 -26.07 -0.52
C ALA A 209 -4.95 -26.03 -1.66
N MET A 210 -3.78 -26.66 -1.50
CA MET A 210 -2.73 -26.76 -2.51
C MET A 210 -2.95 -27.87 -3.54
N LYS A 211 -3.90 -28.79 -3.29
CA LYS A 211 -4.16 -29.92 -4.21
C LYS A 211 -4.64 -29.42 -5.58
N GLY A 212 -4.06 -29.98 -6.64
CA GLY A 212 -4.43 -29.70 -8.03
C GLY A 212 -3.79 -28.42 -8.61
N ILE A 213 -2.88 -27.79 -7.88
CA ILE A 213 -2.06 -26.69 -8.39
C ILE A 213 -0.76 -27.30 -8.92
N ASP A 214 -0.56 -27.20 -10.23
CA ASP A 214 0.67 -27.64 -10.89
C ASP A 214 1.79 -26.63 -10.65
N LEU A 215 2.83 -27.08 -9.94
CA LEU A 215 4.02 -26.30 -9.60
C LEU A 215 5.29 -26.90 -10.22
N SER A 216 5.14 -27.90 -11.10
CA SER A 216 6.27 -28.64 -11.64
C SER A 216 7.18 -27.74 -12.48
N GLY A 217 8.45 -27.65 -12.07
CA GLY A 217 9.47 -26.82 -12.71
C GLY A 217 9.23 -25.30 -12.63
N LYS A 218 8.23 -24.83 -11.86
CA LYS A 218 7.89 -23.41 -11.77
C LYS A 218 8.78 -22.65 -10.78
N LYS A 219 9.08 -21.39 -11.09
CA LYS A 219 9.62 -20.40 -10.15
C LYS A 219 8.46 -19.75 -9.39
N VAL A 220 8.36 -20.03 -8.10
CA VAL A 220 7.26 -19.56 -7.25
C VAL A 220 7.73 -18.44 -6.35
N GLY A 221 7.14 -17.25 -6.50
CA GLY A 221 7.31 -16.13 -5.59
C GLY A 221 6.42 -16.29 -4.37
N ILE A 222 6.94 -16.15 -3.14
CA ILE A 222 6.13 -16.15 -1.91
C ILE A 222 6.19 -14.78 -1.25
N ALA A 223 5.07 -14.04 -1.29
CA ALA A 223 4.93 -12.69 -0.73
C ALA A 223 4.01 -12.70 0.50
N PHE A 224 4.48 -13.34 1.57
CA PHE A 224 3.73 -13.59 2.80
C PHE A 224 4.07 -12.62 3.93
N ARG A 225 3.11 -12.43 4.82
CA ARG A 225 3.20 -11.53 5.98
C ARG A 225 2.95 -12.29 7.27
N LYS A 226 3.75 -11.98 8.30
CA LYS A 226 3.64 -12.54 9.65
C LYS A 226 2.27 -12.29 10.30
N GLY A 227 1.76 -13.29 11.01
CA GLY A 227 0.58 -13.22 11.87
C GLY A 227 -0.77 -13.48 11.19
N TYR A 228 -0.79 -13.90 9.93
CA TYR A 228 -2.04 -14.01 9.15
C TYR A 228 -2.39 -15.43 8.71
N LEU A 229 -1.40 -16.32 8.62
CA LEU A 229 -1.63 -17.71 8.20
C LEU A 229 -1.83 -18.63 9.41
N LYS A 230 -2.85 -19.50 9.37
CA LYS A 230 -3.07 -20.51 10.41
C LYS A 230 -1.85 -21.45 10.50
N ASN A 231 -1.37 -21.71 11.72
CA ASN A 231 -0.16 -22.50 11.97
C ASN A 231 1.04 -22.02 11.15
N GLU A 232 1.18 -20.69 11.06
CA GLU A 232 2.00 -19.96 10.10
C GLU A 232 3.32 -20.62 9.71
N ILE A 233 4.22 -20.84 10.67
CA ILE A 233 5.54 -21.42 10.40
C ILE A 233 5.42 -22.79 9.73
N ARG A 234 4.69 -23.72 10.34
CA ARG A 234 4.50 -25.08 9.82
C ARG A 234 3.78 -25.09 8.46
N SER A 235 2.85 -24.17 8.24
CA SER A 235 2.11 -24.06 6.99
C SER A 235 2.99 -23.57 5.85
N ILE A 236 3.86 -22.58 6.10
CA ILE A 236 4.81 -22.07 5.10
C ILE A 236 5.88 -23.12 4.78
N GLU A 237 6.41 -23.81 5.78
CA GLU A 237 7.34 -24.93 5.60
C GLU A 237 6.76 -25.99 4.66
N LYS A 238 5.53 -26.43 4.92
CA LYS A 238 4.85 -27.41 4.07
C LYS A 238 4.58 -26.88 2.66
N ILE A 239 4.31 -25.59 2.49
CA ILE A 239 4.16 -24.98 1.16
C ILE A 239 5.48 -25.04 0.40
N ILE A 240 6.59 -24.66 1.03
CA ILE A 240 7.94 -24.70 0.44
C ILE A 240 8.30 -26.12 0.04
N GLU A 241 8.15 -27.08 0.97
CA GLU A 241 8.42 -28.50 0.73
C GLU A 241 7.57 -29.06 -0.42
N ASN A 242 6.29 -28.67 -0.49
CA ASN A 242 5.39 -29.08 -1.57
C ASN A 242 5.75 -28.48 -2.94
N ILE A 243 6.33 -27.27 -2.98
CA ILE A 243 6.84 -26.68 -4.22
C ILE A 243 8.10 -27.43 -4.66
N GLN A 244 9.04 -27.64 -3.75
CA GLN A 244 10.32 -28.29 -4.02
C GLN A 244 10.15 -29.77 -4.42
N SER A 245 9.22 -30.50 -3.79
CA SER A 245 8.95 -31.91 -4.13
C SER A 245 8.38 -32.11 -5.54
N GLN A 246 7.79 -31.06 -6.12
CA GLN A 246 7.34 -31.04 -7.52
C GLN A 246 8.44 -30.57 -8.50
N GLY A 247 9.65 -30.28 -8.01
CA GLY A 247 10.75 -29.73 -8.81
C GLY A 247 10.64 -28.21 -9.05
N GLY A 248 9.74 -27.51 -8.35
CA GLY A 248 9.66 -26.06 -8.38
C GLY A 248 10.73 -25.39 -7.51
N THR A 249 11.04 -24.14 -7.82
CA THR A 249 11.98 -23.32 -7.02
C THR A 249 11.24 -22.19 -6.32
N VAL A 250 11.68 -21.82 -5.12
CA VAL A 250 11.05 -20.76 -4.32
C VAL A 250 11.92 -19.51 -4.30
N ILE A 251 11.28 -18.36 -4.52
CA ILE A 251 11.86 -17.03 -4.26
C ILE A 251 10.97 -16.33 -3.23
N LEU A 252 11.54 -15.94 -2.10
CA LEU A 252 10.82 -15.19 -1.07
C LEU A 252 10.84 -13.69 -1.44
N ILE A 253 9.67 -13.05 -1.41
CA ILE A 253 9.49 -11.66 -1.83
C ILE A 253 9.00 -10.84 -0.63
N SER A 254 9.80 -9.87 -0.22
CA SER A 254 9.49 -8.97 0.90
C SER A 254 8.94 -7.66 0.37
N ASN A 255 7.62 -7.46 0.43
CA ASN A 255 7.02 -6.19 0.02
C ASN A 255 7.18 -5.07 1.05
N SER A 256 7.76 -5.36 2.22
CA SER A 256 7.97 -4.39 3.30
C SER A 256 9.25 -4.70 4.08
N PHE A 257 10.10 -3.68 4.23
CA PHE A 257 11.39 -3.70 4.95
C PHE A 257 11.34 -2.79 6.18
N HIS A 258 10.16 -2.66 6.79
CA HIS A 258 9.90 -1.73 7.86
C HIS A 258 10.96 -1.78 8.98
N GLN A 259 11.60 -0.64 9.26
CA GLN A 259 12.77 -0.59 10.14
C GLN A 259 12.44 -0.76 11.63
N THR A 260 11.27 -0.30 12.06
CA THR A 260 10.92 -0.20 13.50
C THR A 260 9.75 -1.09 13.96
N ASP A 261 8.96 -1.67 13.05
CA ASP A 261 7.83 -2.55 13.36
C ASP A 261 8.08 -3.93 12.76
N ASN A 262 8.48 -4.87 13.63
CA ASN A 262 8.76 -6.25 13.26
C ASN A 262 7.54 -7.02 12.73
N LEU A 263 6.31 -6.58 13.02
CA LEU A 263 5.09 -7.18 12.45
C LEU A 263 4.78 -6.63 11.05
N ALA A 264 5.36 -5.49 10.69
CA ALA A 264 5.26 -4.90 9.37
C ALA A 264 6.43 -5.29 8.46
N ASN A 265 7.56 -5.73 9.02
CA ASN A 265 8.74 -6.16 8.26
C ASN A 265 8.59 -7.60 7.73
N ASP A 266 8.36 -7.73 6.41
CA ASP A 266 8.25 -9.03 5.76
C ASP A 266 9.62 -9.72 5.63
N TYR A 267 10.69 -8.94 5.43
CA TYR A 267 12.05 -9.48 5.28
C TYR A 267 12.49 -10.25 6.52
N SER A 268 12.41 -9.66 7.71
CA SER A 268 12.80 -10.31 8.96
C SER A 268 11.98 -11.58 9.22
N PHE A 269 10.73 -11.63 8.76
CA PHE A 269 9.88 -12.82 8.89
C PHE A 269 10.29 -13.91 7.90
N LEU A 270 10.49 -13.56 6.63
CA LEU A 270 10.81 -14.50 5.56
C LEU A 270 12.25 -15.00 5.62
N GLU A 271 13.18 -14.23 6.19
CA GLU A 271 14.59 -14.59 6.34
C GLU A 271 14.78 -15.91 7.10
N TYR A 272 13.91 -16.23 8.06
CA TYR A 272 13.90 -17.53 8.74
C TYR A 272 13.82 -18.70 7.75
N PHE A 273 12.87 -18.64 6.80
CA PHE A 273 12.68 -19.69 5.79
C PHE A 273 13.80 -19.66 4.75
N ALA A 274 14.28 -18.46 4.40
CA ALA A 274 15.42 -18.30 3.49
C ALA A 274 16.64 -19.09 3.98
N ARG A 275 17.02 -18.92 5.25
CA ARG A 275 18.17 -19.61 5.85
C ARG A 275 17.93 -21.10 6.01
N LYS A 276 16.74 -21.50 6.46
CA LYS A 276 16.42 -22.91 6.74
C LYS A 276 16.39 -23.79 5.48
N TYR A 277 15.92 -23.25 4.36
CA TYR A 277 15.74 -24.00 3.11
C TYR A 277 16.70 -23.54 1.98
N ASP A 278 17.69 -22.70 2.30
CA ASP A 278 18.64 -22.10 1.36
C ASP A 278 17.96 -21.44 0.13
N LEU A 279 17.00 -20.56 0.41
CA LEU A 279 16.17 -19.90 -0.61
C LEU A 279 16.64 -18.47 -0.88
N LYS A 280 16.48 -18.04 -2.14
CA LYS A 280 16.63 -16.63 -2.50
C LYS A 280 15.55 -15.78 -1.84
N ILE A 281 15.94 -14.65 -1.27
CA ILE A 281 15.06 -13.62 -0.72
C ILE A 281 15.46 -12.24 -1.27
N THR A 282 14.48 -11.39 -1.57
CA THR A 282 14.69 -10.00 -1.97
C THR A 282 15.19 -9.15 -0.79
N LYS A 283 16.22 -8.33 -1.00
CA LYS A 283 16.89 -7.58 0.08
C LYS A 283 16.44 -6.14 0.24
N ASP A 284 15.78 -5.58 -0.76
CA ASP A 284 15.22 -4.24 -0.73
C ASP A 284 13.97 -4.11 -1.63
N MET A 285 13.38 -2.90 -1.63
CA MET A 285 12.18 -2.59 -2.41
C MET A 285 12.43 -2.69 -3.92
N GLN A 286 13.62 -2.34 -4.41
CA GLN A 286 13.95 -2.38 -5.83
C GLN A 286 14.09 -3.82 -6.32
N GLU A 287 14.78 -4.69 -5.58
CA GLU A 287 14.86 -6.11 -5.88
C GLU A 287 13.46 -6.74 -5.89
N SER A 288 12.61 -6.37 -4.93
CA SER A 288 11.23 -6.84 -4.85
C SER A 288 10.40 -6.39 -6.04
N TYR A 289 10.53 -5.13 -6.44
CA TYR A 289 9.88 -4.59 -7.62
C TYR A 289 10.33 -5.29 -8.91
N ASP A 290 11.64 -5.52 -9.05
CA ASP A 290 12.25 -6.20 -10.19
C ASP A 290 11.78 -7.65 -10.33
N ILE A 291 11.43 -8.34 -9.24
CA ILE A 291 10.83 -9.69 -9.34
C ILE A 291 9.54 -9.64 -10.15
N TYR A 292 8.67 -8.67 -9.88
CA TYR A 292 7.41 -8.51 -10.61
C TYR A 292 7.63 -7.94 -12.01
N LYS A 293 8.30 -6.78 -12.09
CA LYS A 293 8.49 -6.04 -13.34
C LYS A 293 9.21 -6.83 -14.42
N GLN A 294 10.23 -7.59 -14.03
CA GLN A 294 11.02 -8.43 -14.95
C GLN A 294 10.49 -9.86 -15.05
N LYS A 295 9.29 -10.15 -14.49
CA LYS A 295 8.64 -11.47 -14.53
C LYS A 295 9.57 -12.62 -14.10
N LYS A 296 10.32 -12.43 -12.99
CA LYS A 296 11.32 -13.41 -12.52
C LYS A 296 10.71 -14.66 -11.87
N VAL A 297 9.39 -14.67 -11.68
CA VAL A 297 8.60 -15.79 -11.15
C VAL A 297 7.47 -16.13 -12.12
N ASP A 298 7.13 -17.40 -12.23
CA ASP A 298 6.03 -17.88 -13.06
C ASP A 298 4.69 -17.76 -12.34
N ILE A 299 4.71 -17.95 -11.01
CA ILE A 299 3.53 -17.90 -10.14
C ILE A 299 3.87 -17.13 -8.86
N CYS A 300 3.01 -16.21 -8.44
CA CYS A 300 3.12 -15.51 -7.16
C CYS A 300 2.08 -16.02 -6.15
N PHE A 301 2.52 -16.42 -4.96
CA PHE A 301 1.66 -16.67 -3.81
C PHE A 301 1.55 -15.36 -3.02
N GLY A 302 0.53 -14.58 -3.35
CA GLY A 302 0.35 -13.23 -2.85
C GLY A 302 -0.53 -13.19 -1.60
N MET A 303 0.04 -12.75 -0.48
CA MET A 303 -0.74 -12.38 0.72
C MET A 303 -0.87 -10.86 0.83
N ARG A 304 0.18 -10.11 0.48
CA ARG A 304 0.17 -8.64 0.45
C ARG A 304 -0.71 -8.13 -0.70
N LEU A 305 -1.48 -7.06 -0.47
CA LEU A 305 -2.36 -6.50 -1.52
C LEU A 305 -1.58 -6.13 -2.79
N HIS A 306 -0.45 -5.43 -2.65
CA HIS A 306 0.31 -5.00 -3.81
C HIS A 306 1.09 -6.12 -4.50
N SER A 307 1.35 -7.26 -3.86
CA SER A 307 1.90 -8.41 -4.60
C SER A 307 0.86 -8.99 -5.57
N MET A 308 -0.42 -8.97 -5.20
CA MET A 308 -1.51 -9.39 -6.10
C MET A 308 -1.74 -8.38 -7.23
N ILE A 309 -1.75 -7.07 -6.92
CA ILE A 309 -1.89 -6.03 -7.96
C ILE A 309 -0.71 -6.09 -8.93
N LEU A 310 0.53 -6.14 -8.45
CA LEU A 310 1.72 -6.23 -9.31
C LEU A 310 1.74 -7.52 -10.12
N SER A 311 1.26 -8.64 -9.56
CA SER A 311 1.12 -9.86 -10.34
C SER A 311 0.14 -9.68 -11.50
N GLN A 312 -0.99 -9.00 -11.28
CA GLN A 312 -1.94 -8.66 -12.34
C GLN A 312 -1.32 -7.75 -13.40
N VAL A 313 -0.72 -6.63 -12.96
CA VAL A 313 -0.10 -5.62 -13.83
C VAL A 313 0.99 -6.25 -14.68
N TYR A 314 1.82 -7.11 -14.11
CA TYR A 314 2.95 -7.70 -14.83
C TYR A 314 2.64 -9.08 -15.43
N GLY A 315 1.38 -9.51 -15.57
CA GLY A 315 1.11 -10.76 -16.31
C GLY A 315 1.54 -12.03 -15.57
N ILE A 316 1.64 -12.03 -14.24
CA ILE A 316 2.12 -13.15 -13.42
C ILE A 316 0.92 -13.84 -12.79
N ASN A 317 0.73 -15.14 -13.11
CA ASN A 317 -0.32 -15.93 -12.48
C ASN A 317 -0.16 -15.95 -10.96
N PHE A 318 -1.24 -15.94 -10.21
CA PHE A 318 -1.12 -15.85 -8.76
C PHE A 318 -2.14 -16.68 -7.99
N ILE A 319 -1.77 -17.03 -6.77
CA ILE A 319 -2.64 -17.60 -5.74
C ILE A 319 -2.80 -16.54 -4.66
N ALA A 320 -4.04 -16.18 -4.38
CA ALA A 320 -4.36 -15.15 -3.41
C ALA A 320 -4.57 -15.77 -2.02
N PHE A 321 -3.68 -15.45 -1.09
CA PHE A 321 -3.80 -15.78 0.33
C PHE A 321 -4.51 -14.63 1.06
N SER A 322 -5.84 -14.68 1.08
CA SER A 322 -6.67 -13.63 1.68
C SER A 322 -6.78 -13.79 3.19
N TYR A 323 -6.50 -12.70 3.91
CA TYR A 323 -6.54 -12.64 5.38
C TYR A 323 -7.42 -11.53 5.93
N SER A 324 -7.85 -10.58 5.08
CA SER A 324 -8.61 -9.42 5.52
C SER A 324 -9.62 -8.97 4.47
N LYS A 325 -10.55 -8.11 4.90
CA LYS A 325 -11.48 -7.45 4.00
C LYS A 325 -10.76 -6.69 2.88
N LYS A 326 -9.62 -6.06 3.16
CA LYS A 326 -8.80 -5.35 2.16
C LYS A 326 -8.36 -6.27 1.02
N THR A 327 -7.87 -7.48 1.34
CA THR A 327 -7.48 -8.46 0.32
C THR A 327 -8.69 -9.09 -0.37
N ASP A 328 -9.83 -9.21 0.31
CA ASP A 328 -11.05 -9.72 -0.31
C ASP A 328 -11.66 -8.75 -1.33
N GLU A 329 -11.68 -7.45 -1.03
CA GLU A 329 -12.25 -6.44 -1.93
C GLU A 329 -11.44 -6.29 -3.22
N ILE A 330 -10.10 -6.25 -3.13
CA ILE A 330 -9.26 -6.16 -4.33
C ILE A 330 -9.43 -7.38 -5.23
N LEU A 331 -9.65 -8.56 -4.66
CA LEU A 331 -9.86 -9.77 -5.45
C LEU A 331 -11.15 -9.74 -6.26
N LYS A 332 -12.18 -8.98 -5.86
CA LYS A 332 -13.39 -8.80 -6.67
C LYS A 332 -13.14 -7.99 -7.95
N ILE A 333 -12.06 -7.21 -7.97
CA ILE A 333 -11.64 -6.41 -9.13
C ILE A 333 -10.72 -7.24 -10.03
N LEU A 334 -9.95 -8.16 -9.43
CA LEU A 334 -8.96 -9.01 -10.11
C LEU A 334 -9.55 -10.31 -10.71
N THR A 335 -10.84 -10.58 -10.49
CA THR A 335 -11.57 -11.75 -10.99
C THR A 335 -12.78 -11.32 -11.79
#